data_AF-A0A4U8SHE0-F1
#
_entry.id   AF-A0A4U8SHE0-F1
#
_cell.length_a   1.000
_cell.length_b   1.000
_cell.length_c   1.000
_cell.angle_alpha   90.00
_cell.angle_beta   90.00
_cell.angle_gamma   90.00
#
_symmetry.space_group_name_H-M   'P 1'
#
loop_
_entity.id
_entity.type
_entity.pdbx_description
1 polymer ?
#
loop_
_entity_poly.entity_id
_entity_poly.type
_entity_poly.pdbx_seq_one_letter_code
_entity_poly.pdbx_strand_id
1 'polypeptide(L)'
;MQFAKKIIQNLRKHKNIDTLNEAFNKTMKEAEGILTLQEPTIYAMNEESNIASKFSDKYIATQDGNLCAGFRIEGISYSAITLNQEIELVNTRNRFWSKLDTNVEVNIFAKKEKIHLEFDSSSPNHFAEEIIKKWESGIVTYKINYYLIVSTKSKQVAGYFEAKKEKMTTEQIADNLSPENNTTRFEFKAKKT
;
A
#
# COMPACT_ATOMS: atom_id res chain seq x y z
N MET A 1 -56.22 29.56 10.26
CA MET A 1 -57.08 29.77 9.07
C MET A 1 -56.90 31.11 8.33
N GLN A 2 -56.27 32.14 8.90
CA GLN A 2 -56.05 33.42 8.20
C GLN A 2 -54.85 33.41 7.23
N PHE A 3 -53.83 32.60 7.51
CA PHE A 3 -52.61 32.52 6.69
C PHE A 3 -52.86 31.84 5.33
N ALA A 4 -53.58 30.72 5.33
CA ALA A 4 -53.96 30.00 4.12
C ALA A 4 -54.87 30.84 3.19
N LYS A 5 -55.80 31.63 3.74
CA LYS A 5 -56.63 32.56 2.95
C LYS A 5 -55.80 33.67 2.29
N LYS A 6 -54.77 34.18 2.98
CA LYS A 6 -53.86 35.22 2.45
C LYS A 6 -52.98 34.70 1.31
N ILE A 7 -52.52 33.46 1.40
CA ILE A 7 -51.76 32.77 0.34
C ILE A 7 -52.64 32.49 -0.88
N ILE A 8 -53.86 31.98 -0.68
CA ILE A 8 -54.83 31.70 -1.76
C ILE A 8 -55.29 32.99 -2.48
N GLN A 9 -55.43 34.10 -1.75
CA GLN A 9 -55.81 35.39 -2.32
C GLN A 9 -54.66 36.04 -3.12
N ASN A 10 -53.41 35.81 -2.72
CA ASN A 10 -52.23 36.20 -3.52
C ASN A 10 -51.99 35.26 -4.73
N LEU A 11 -52.34 33.97 -4.62
CA LEU A 11 -52.26 32.99 -5.71
C LEU A 11 -53.20 33.30 -6.89
N ARG A 12 -54.30 34.02 -6.67
CA ARG A 12 -55.23 34.41 -7.75
C ARG A 12 -54.75 35.61 -8.59
N LYS A 13 -53.71 36.35 -8.15
CA LYS A 13 -53.32 37.63 -8.77
C LYS A 13 -52.11 37.58 -9.70
N HIS A 14 -51.34 36.50 -9.74
CA HIS A 14 -50.20 36.38 -10.66
C HIS A 14 -50.30 35.12 -11.53
N LYS A 15 -50.42 35.36 -12.83
CA LYS A 15 -50.66 34.38 -13.89
C LYS A 15 -49.35 33.84 -14.49
N ASN A 16 -48.30 33.66 -13.68
CA ASN A 16 -46.99 33.19 -14.17
C ASN A 16 -46.63 31.85 -13.52
N ILE A 17 -47.19 30.79 -14.10
CA ILE A 17 -46.92 29.39 -13.78
C ILE A 17 -45.41 29.09 -13.91
N ASP A 18 -44.71 29.81 -14.78
CA ASP A 18 -43.29 29.65 -15.04
C ASP A 18 -42.42 29.97 -13.81
N THR A 19 -42.72 31.06 -13.09
CA THR A 19 -42.00 31.42 -11.86
C THR A 19 -42.26 30.45 -10.70
N LEU A 20 -43.41 29.78 -10.69
CA LEU A 20 -43.74 28.74 -9.72
C LEU A 20 -42.99 27.44 -10.04
N ASN A 21 -42.93 27.05 -11.31
CA ASN A 21 -42.17 25.88 -11.75
C ASN A 21 -40.67 26.07 -11.51
N GLU A 22 -40.15 27.28 -11.73
CA GLU A 22 -38.73 27.60 -11.52
C GLU A 22 -38.37 27.59 -10.03
N ALA A 23 -39.24 28.12 -9.17
CA ALA A 23 -39.08 28.03 -7.72
C ALA A 23 -39.18 26.58 -7.22
N PHE A 24 -40.12 25.80 -7.76
CA PHE A 24 -40.30 24.39 -7.42
C PHE A 24 -39.10 23.54 -7.86
N ASN A 25 -38.62 23.73 -9.09
CA ASN A 25 -37.43 23.06 -9.63
C ASN A 25 -36.17 23.41 -8.83
N LYS A 26 -36.03 24.66 -8.37
CA LYS A 26 -34.92 25.07 -7.51
C LYS A 26 -34.97 24.37 -6.15
N THR A 27 -36.14 24.32 -5.50
CA THR A 27 -36.30 23.59 -4.23
C THR A 27 -36.12 22.08 -4.38
N MET A 28 -36.51 21.50 -5.51
CA MET A 28 -36.29 20.08 -5.80
C MET A 28 -34.80 19.76 -5.95
N LYS A 29 -34.05 20.64 -6.63
CA LYS A 29 -32.60 20.51 -6.83
C LYS A 29 -31.80 20.66 -5.53
N GLU A 30 -32.26 21.53 -4.62
CA GLU A 30 -31.70 21.67 -3.27
C GLU A 30 -32.03 20.44 -2.39
N ALA A 31 -33.23 19.86 -2.53
CA ALA A 31 -33.62 18.64 -1.82
C ALA A 31 -32.89 17.39 -2.32
N GLU A 32 -32.64 17.27 -3.64
CA GLU A 32 -31.77 16.22 -4.21
C GLU A 32 -30.34 16.34 -3.66
N GLY A 33 -29.80 17.56 -3.54
CA GLY A 33 -28.49 17.80 -2.94
C GLY A 33 -28.37 17.34 -1.47
N ILE A 34 -29.46 17.47 -0.70
CA ILE A 34 -29.54 16.99 0.69
C ILE A 34 -29.69 15.47 0.75
N LEU A 35 -30.45 14.86 -0.16
CA LEU A 35 -30.57 13.39 -0.27
C LEU A 35 -29.24 12.74 -0.70
N THR A 36 -28.48 13.37 -1.60
CA THR A 36 -27.14 12.92 -1.99
C THR A 36 -26.08 13.11 -0.92
N LEU A 37 -26.34 13.91 0.12
CA LEU A 37 -25.40 14.12 1.23
C LEU A 37 -25.34 12.91 2.19
N GLN A 38 -26.37 12.06 2.19
CA GLN A 38 -26.53 10.98 3.16
C GLN A 38 -26.10 9.61 2.63
N GLU A 39 -26.04 9.41 1.31
CA GLU A 39 -25.55 8.16 0.74
C GLU A 39 -24.02 8.21 0.64
N PRO A 40 -23.28 7.27 1.26
CA PRO A 40 -21.86 7.16 1.00
C PRO A 40 -21.70 6.85 -0.48
N THR A 41 -20.96 7.70 -1.20
CA THR A 41 -20.62 7.47 -2.59
C THR A 41 -19.83 6.17 -2.66
N ILE A 42 -20.48 5.11 -3.14
CA ILE A 42 -19.83 3.83 -3.42
C ILE A 42 -18.97 4.08 -4.66
N TYR A 43 -17.70 4.42 -4.44
CA TYR A 43 -16.75 4.54 -5.53
C TYR A 43 -16.55 3.17 -6.15
N ALA A 44 -16.50 3.13 -7.46
CA ALA A 44 -16.15 1.90 -8.14
C ALA A 44 -14.69 1.55 -7.81
N MET A 45 -14.38 0.26 -7.70
CA MET A 45 -13.06 -0.23 -7.24
C MET A 45 -11.88 0.29 -8.09
N ASN A 46 -12.15 0.75 -9.31
CA ASN A 46 -11.20 1.41 -10.21
C ASN A 46 -10.86 2.85 -9.81
N GLU A 47 -11.78 3.58 -9.18
CA GLU A 47 -11.57 4.95 -8.70
C GLU A 47 -10.74 4.98 -7.42
N GLU A 48 -10.85 3.95 -6.58
CA GLU A 48 -10.01 3.80 -5.38
C GLU A 48 -8.65 3.14 -5.67
N SER A 49 -8.50 2.46 -6.81
CA SER A 49 -7.29 1.72 -7.13
C SER A 49 -6.28 2.57 -7.88
N ASN A 50 -5.10 2.77 -7.28
CA ASN A 50 -3.94 3.39 -7.97
C ASN A 50 -3.20 2.42 -8.90
N ILE A 51 -3.83 1.32 -9.35
CA ILE A 51 -3.24 0.40 -10.33
C ILE A 51 -3.65 0.87 -11.72
N ALA A 52 -2.67 1.21 -12.57
CA ALA A 52 -2.94 1.63 -13.94
C ALA A 52 -2.99 0.44 -14.89
N SER A 53 -1.94 -0.37 -14.88
CA SER A 53 -1.83 -1.51 -15.79
C SER A 53 -0.80 -2.52 -15.33
N LYS A 54 -0.93 -3.74 -15.83
CA LYS A 54 0.11 -4.76 -15.73
C LYS A 54 1.20 -4.43 -16.76
N PHE A 55 2.39 -4.03 -16.29
CA PHE A 55 3.51 -3.73 -17.17
C PHE A 55 4.17 -5.00 -17.72
N SER A 56 4.24 -6.05 -16.90
CA SER A 56 4.74 -7.38 -17.28
C SER A 56 4.14 -8.45 -16.37
N ASP A 57 4.44 -9.73 -16.58
CA ASP A 57 4.00 -10.83 -15.71
C ASP A 57 4.42 -10.66 -14.24
N LYS A 58 5.48 -9.89 -14.00
CA LYS A 58 6.08 -9.70 -12.67
C LYS A 58 5.95 -8.30 -12.11
N TYR A 59 5.49 -7.33 -12.90
CA TYR A 59 5.51 -5.91 -12.54
C TYR A 59 4.16 -5.24 -12.80
N ILE A 60 3.74 -4.42 -11.84
CA ILE A 60 2.53 -3.61 -11.90
C ILE A 60 2.94 -2.15 -12.00
N ALA A 61 2.30 -1.39 -12.89
CA ALA A 61 2.46 0.05 -12.99
C ALA A 61 1.32 0.75 -12.27
N THR A 62 1.65 1.77 -11.46
CA THR A 62 0.65 2.64 -10.83
C THR A 62 0.23 3.77 -11.77
N GLN A 63 -0.88 4.45 -11.47
CA GLN A 63 -1.33 5.61 -12.26
C GLN A 63 -0.32 6.77 -12.20
N ASP A 64 0.43 6.86 -11.11
CA ASP A 64 1.53 7.80 -10.93
C ASP A 64 2.82 7.45 -11.71
N GLY A 65 2.81 6.36 -12.49
CA GLY A 65 3.96 5.91 -13.28
C GLY A 65 5.03 5.17 -12.48
N ASN A 66 4.72 4.70 -11.27
CA ASN A 66 5.64 3.90 -10.47
C ASN A 66 5.58 2.43 -10.86
N LEU A 67 6.72 1.75 -10.88
CA LEU A 67 6.81 0.30 -11.04
C LEU A 67 6.79 -0.36 -9.66
N CYS A 68 5.96 -1.38 -9.51
CA CYS A 68 5.74 -2.12 -8.29
C CYS A 68 5.93 -3.62 -8.51
N ALA A 69 6.60 -4.29 -7.57
CA ALA A 69 6.82 -5.72 -7.53
C ALA A 69 6.53 -6.27 -6.13
N GLY A 70 5.81 -7.39 -6.06
CA GLY A 70 5.48 -8.09 -4.81
C GLY A 70 6.21 -9.42 -4.68
N PHE A 71 6.75 -9.70 -3.50
CA PHE A 71 7.40 -10.96 -3.16
C PHE A 71 6.73 -11.57 -1.93
N ARG A 72 6.52 -12.89 -1.94
CA ARG A 72 6.17 -13.60 -0.72
C ARG A 72 7.46 -13.93 0.03
N ILE A 73 7.52 -13.54 1.30
CA ILE A 73 8.67 -13.87 2.15
C ILE A 73 8.37 -15.18 2.87
N GLU A 74 9.34 -16.09 2.80
CA GLU A 74 9.38 -17.28 3.64
C GLU A 74 10.55 -17.15 4.62
N GLY A 75 10.36 -17.68 5.81
CA GLY A 75 11.32 -17.58 6.89
C GLY A 75 11.61 -18.94 7.49
N ILE A 76 12.81 -19.08 8.03
CA ILE A 76 13.22 -20.22 8.85
C ILE A 76 13.11 -19.83 10.32
N SER A 77 12.72 -20.79 11.16
CA SER A 77 12.60 -20.57 12.61
C SER A 77 13.99 -20.42 13.24
N TYR A 78 14.16 -19.43 14.13
CA TYR A 78 15.41 -19.24 14.88
C TYR A 78 15.83 -20.49 15.65
N SER A 79 14.87 -21.30 16.12
CA SER A 79 15.15 -22.54 16.85
C SER A 79 15.79 -23.64 16.00
N ALA A 80 15.69 -23.54 14.67
CA ALA A 80 16.23 -24.53 13.74
C ALA A 80 17.62 -24.16 13.22
N ILE A 81 18.23 -23.07 13.70
CA ILE A 81 19.42 -22.44 13.10
C ILE A 81 20.58 -22.46 14.09
N THR A 82 21.80 -22.65 13.58
CA THR A 82 23.03 -22.53 14.38
C THR A 82 23.44 -21.07 14.53
N LEU A 83 24.14 -20.72 15.62
CA LEU A 83 24.56 -19.33 15.89
C LEU A 83 25.32 -18.67 14.71
N ASN A 84 26.16 -19.43 14.00
CA ASN A 84 26.90 -18.91 12.86
C ASN A 84 25.99 -18.52 11.68
N GLN A 85 24.97 -19.33 11.41
CA GLN A 85 23.99 -19.05 10.35
C GLN A 85 23.10 -17.86 10.72
N GLU A 86 22.75 -17.70 12.00
CA GLU A 86 22.01 -16.53 12.47
C GLU A 86 22.76 -15.22 12.16
N ILE A 87 24.07 -15.20 12.43
CA ILE A 87 24.93 -14.04 12.13
C ILE A 87 24.96 -13.75 10.63
N GLU A 88 25.04 -14.78 9.78
CA GLU A 88 25.03 -14.62 8.32
C GLU A 88 23.69 -14.04 7.81
N LEU A 89 22.57 -14.49 8.34
CA LEU A 89 21.24 -13.98 8.00
C LEU A 89 21.10 -12.51 8.41
N VAL A 90 21.57 -12.15 9.62
CA VAL A 90 21.58 -10.76 10.10
C VAL A 90 22.45 -9.88 9.19
N ASN A 91 23.64 -10.35 8.81
CA ASN A 91 24.52 -9.63 7.91
C ASN A 91 23.91 -9.44 6.51
N THR A 92 23.23 -10.46 5.99
CA THR A 92 22.53 -10.40 4.70
C THR A 92 21.36 -9.41 4.75
N ARG A 93 20.57 -9.42 5.83
CA ARG A 93 19.50 -8.45 6.07
C ARG A 93 20.03 -7.02 6.11
N ASN A 94 21.10 -6.77 6.87
CA ASN A 94 21.69 -5.44 6.97
C ASN A 94 22.23 -4.98 5.61
N ARG A 95 22.89 -5.88 4.86
CA ARG A 95 23.37 -5.60 3.51
C ARG A 95 22.24 -5.25 2.55
N PHE A 96 21.09 -5.92 2.64
CA PHE A 96 19.91 -5.60 1.83
C PHE A 96 19.46 -4.17 2.07
N TRP A 97 19.28 -3.78 3.34
CA TRP A 97 18.84 -2.43 3.70
C TRP A 97 19.88 -1.35 3.36
N SER A 98 21.16 -1.62 3.55
CA SER A 98 22.23 -0.67 3.20
C SER A 98 22.39 -0.46 1.70
N LYS A 99 21.97 -1.42 0.86
CA LYS A 99 22.02 -1.32 -0.60
C LYS A 99 20.74 -0.75 -1.21
N LEU A 100 19.71 -0.52 -0.41
CA LEU A 100 18.45 0.01 -0.91
C LEU A 100 18.66 1.46 -1.37
N ASP A 101 18.35 1.74 -2.63
CA ASP A 101 18.42 3.08 -3.18
C ASP A 101 17.28 3.95 -2.63
N THR A 102 17.55 5.24 -2.39
CA THR A 102 16.58 6.20 -1.84
C THR A 102 15.33 6.36 -2.72
N ASN A 103 15.45 6.07 -4.02
CA ASN A 103 14.36 6.15 -4.99
C ASN A 103 13.45 4.92 -4.97
N VAL A 104 13.67 3.96 -4.06
CA VAL A 104 12.86 2.77 -3.90
C VAL A 104 12.17 2.81 -2.54
N GLU A 105 10.88 2.47 -2.53
CA GLU A 105 10.11 2.24 -1.32
C GLU A 105 9.90 0.74 -1.13
N VAL A 106 9.99 0.30 0.12
CA VAL A 106 9.77 -1.09 0.50
C VAL A 106 8.76 -1.13 1.62
N ASN A 107 7.67 -1.84 1.39
CA ASN A 107 6.57 -2.01 2.33
C ASN A 107 6.39 -3.48 2.66
N ILE A 108 6.19 -3.80 3.95
CA ILE A 108 5.98 -5.16 4.42
C ILE A 108 4.54 -5.30 4.89
N PHE A 109 3.81 -6.25 4.31
CA PHE A 109 2.44 -6.56 4.68
C PHE A 109 2.37 -7.94 5.32
N ALA A 110 1.73 -8.01 6.48
CA ALA A 110 1.43 -9.28 7.16
C ALA A 110 -0.07 -9.57 7.04
N LYS A 111 -0.41 -10.69 6.40
CA LYS A 111 -1.78 -11.17 6.29
C LYS A 111 -1.98 -12.37 7.19
N LYS A 112 -2.86 -12.23 8.18
CA LYS A 112 -3.28 -13.32 9.05
C LYS A 112 -4.52 -13.99 8.47
N GLU A 113 -4.41 -15.27 8.13
CA GLU A 113 -5.50 -16.08 7.60
C GLU A 113 -5.85 -17.17 8.61
N LYS A 114 -7.14 -17.36 8.88
CA LYS A 114 -7.60 -18.50 9.67
C LYS A 114 -7.57 -19.73 8.77
N ILE A 115 -6.86 -20.76 9.20
CA ILE A 115 -6.80 -22.04 8.49
C ILE A 115 -7.53 -23.09 9.32
N HIS A 116 -8.32 -23.92 8.63
CA HIS A 116 -8.86 -25.13 9.22
C HIS A 116 -7.87 -26.25 8.94
N LEU A 117 -7.31 -26.83 10.00
CA LEU A 117 -6.50 -28.04 9.89
C LEU A 117 -7.41 -29.22 10.15
N GLU A 118 -7.53 -30.09 9.16
CA GLU A 118 -8.16 -31.39 9.33
C GLU A 118 -7.08 -32.35 9.83
N PHE A 119 -7.25 -32.84 11.04
CA PHE A 119 -6.37 -33.83 11.63
C PHE A 119 -6.99 -35.22 11.45
N ASP A 120 -6.18 -36.20 11.06
CA ASP A 120 -6.60 -37.59 11.07
C ASP A 120 -6.45 -38.13 12.49
N SER A 121 -7.59 -38.34 13.16
CA SER A 121 -7.65 -38.86 14.53
C SER A 121 -7.67 -40.39 14.58
N SER A 122 -7.45 -41.07 13.45
CA SER A 122 -7.42 -42.53 13.38
C SER A 122 -6.28 -43.13 14.20
N SER A 123 -6.63 -43.85 15.26
CA SER A 123 -5.71 -44.61 16.09
C SER A 123 -6.31 -45.98 16.42
N PRO A 124 -5.51 -47.07 16.43
CA PRO A 124 -5.99 -48.39 16.81
C PRO A 124 -6.41 -48.49 18.29
N ASN A 125 -6.06 -47.50 19.13
CA ASN A 125 -6.44 -47.44 20.54
C ASN A 125 -7.58 -46.42 20.74
N HIS A 126 -8.73 -46.91 21.19
CA HIS A 126 -9.92 -46.09 21.47
C HIS A 126 -9.67 -44.95 22.48
N PHE A 127 -8.86 -45.18 23.52
CA PHE A 127 -8.54 -44.12 24.49
C PHE A 127 -7.63 -43.06 23.89
N ALA A 128 -6.71 -43.46 23.00
CA ALA A 128 -5.85 -42.52 22.30
C ALA A 128 -6.67 -41.65 21.33
N GLU A 129 -7.61 -42.25 20.60
CA GLU A 129 -8.53 -41.53 19.71
C GLU A 129 -9.38 -40.49 20.48
N GLU A 130 -9.91 -40.84 21.66
CA GLU A 130 -10.70 -39.90 22.47
C GLU A 130 -9.87 -38.71 22.97
N ILE A 131 -8.63 -38.96 23.38
CA ILE A 131 -7.69 -37.91 23.80
C ILE A 131 -7.34 -37.00 22.63
N ILE A 132 -7.01 -37.58 21.46
CA ILE A 132 -6.66 -36.84 20.25
C ILE A 132 -7.84 -35.95 19.83
N LYS A 133 -9.05 -36.51 19.75
CA LYS A 133 -10.26 -35.74 19.41
C LYS A 133 -10.52 -34.58 20.37
N LYS A 134 -10.34 -34.78 21.68
CA LYS A 134 -10.50 -33.71 22.68
C LYS A 134 -9.46 -32.60 22.52
N TRP A 135 -8.20 -32.97 22.29
CA TRP A 135 -7.11 -32.00 22.11
C TRP A 135 -7.21 -31.23 20.79
N GLU A 136 -7.66 -31.88 19.73
CA GLU A 136 -7.80 -31.27 18.40
C GLU A 136 -9.10 -30.46 18.26
N SER A 137 -10.15 -30.82 19.00
CA SER A 137 -11.41 -30.08 19.01
C SER A 137 -11.22 -28.67 19.57
N GLY A 138 -11.38 -27.65 18.71
CA GLY A 138 -11.33 -26.24 19.11
C GLY A 138 -10.02 -25.51 18.86
N ILE A 139 -9.01 -26.17 18.26
CA ILE A 139 -7.80 -25.48 17.83
C ILE A 139 -8.13 -24.60 16.62
N VAL A 140 -8.14 -23.28 16.84
CA VAL A 140 -8.22 -22.29 15.77
C VAL A 140 -6.80 -21.92 15.35
N THR A 141 -6.36 -22.50 14.24
CA THR A 141 -5.03 -22.21 13.70
C THR A 141 -5.06 -20.99 12.79
N TYR A 142 -4.02 -20.17 12.90
CA TYR A 142 -3.80 -19.04 12.01
C TYR A 142 -2.50 -19.21 11.25
N LYS A 143 -2.54 -18.94 9.95
CA LYS A 143 -1.37 -18.83 9.08
C LYS A 143 -1.09 -17.35 8.88
N ILE A 144 0.14 -16.93 9.18
CA ILE A 144 0.59 -15.57 8.90
C ILE A 144 1.46 -15.62 7.64
N ASN A 145 1.03 -14.94 6.58
CA ASN A 145 1.79 -14.79 5.36
C ASN A 145 2.41 -13.38 5.34
N TYR A 146 3.69 -13.29 4.98
CA TYR A 146 4.39 -12.02 4.85
C TYR A 146 4.64 -11.72 3.36
N TYR A 147 4.37 -10.48 2.98
CA TYR A 147 4.57 -9.98 1.62
C TYR A 147 5.46 -8.75 1.67
N LEU A 148 6.46 -8.72 0.80
CA LEU A 148 7.32 -7.56 0.56
C LEU A 148 6.86 -6.91 -0.74
N ILE A 149 6.51 -5.63 -0.68
CA ILE A 149 6.18 -4.84 -1.86
C ILE A 149 7.29 -3.81 -2.05
N VAL A 150 7.88 -3.82 -3.24
CA VAL A 150 8.94 -2.90 -3.63
C VAL A 150 8.39 -2.02 -4.75
N SER A 151 8.40 -0.71 -4.56
CA SER A 151 7.95 0.25 -5.56
C SER A 151 9.01 1.32 -5.83
N THR A 152 9.08 1.81 -7.05
CA THR A 152 9.85 3.03 -7.35
C THR A 152 9.11 4.24 -6.83
N LYS A 153 9.84 5.25 -6.36
CA LYS A 153 9.32 6.58 -6.08
C LYS A 153 9.53 7.45 -7.31
N SER A 154 8.45 7.97 -7.89
CA SER A 154 8.60 8.99 -8.93
C SER A 154 9.18 10.24 -8.30
N LYS A 155 10.31 10.72 -8.84
CA LYS A 155 10.71 12.09 -8.61
C LYS A 155 9.71 12.91 -9.40
N GLN A 156 8.84 13.66 -8.71
CA GLN A 156 8.15 14.78 -9.36
C GLN A 156 9.19 15.60 -10.12
N VAL A 157 8.81 16.31 -11.18
CA VAL A 157 9.72 17.10 -12.04
C VAL A 157 10.74 17.92 -11.21
N ALA A 158 10.34 18.43 -10.04
CA ALA A 158 11.21 19.07 -9.05
C ALA A 158 12.40 18.19 -8.58
N GLY A 159 12.16 16.92 -8.25
CA GLY A 159 13.20 15.97 -7.82
C GLY A 159 14.19 15.59 -8.93
N TYR A 160 13.81 15.65 -10.21
CA TYR A 160 14.76 15.52 -11.32
C TYR A 160 15.71 16.72 -11.37
N PHE A 161 15.18 17.94 -11.21
CA PHE A 161 16.00 19.15 -11.14
C PHE A 161 16.88 19.18 -9.89
N GLU A 162 16.40 18.72 -8.75
CA GLU A 162 17.22 18.58 -7.54
C GLU A 162 18.32 17.53 -7.72
N ALA A 163 18.02 16.37 -8.30
CA ALA A 163 19.04 15.35 -8.58
C ALA A 163 20.09 15.84 -9.60
N LYS A 164 19.67 16.64 -10.59
CA LYS A 164 20.58 17.25 -11.56
C LYS A 164 21.42 18.35 -10.92
N LYS A 165 20.83 19.18 -10.07
CA LYS A 165 21.52 20.18 -9.25
C LYS A 165 22.55 19.51 -8.35
N GLU A 166 22.15 18.49 -7.60
CA GLU A 166 23.00 17.71 -6.71
C GLU A 166 24.22 17.17 -7.44
N LYS A 167 24.01 16.43 -8.55
CA LYS A 167 25.11 15.91 -9.40
C LYS A 167 26.05 17.02 -9.89
N MET A 168 25.49 18.14 -10.35
CA MET A 168 26.28 19.28 -10.82
C MET A 168 27.10 19.92 -9.68
N THR A 169 26.55 20.03 -8.46
CA THR A 169 27.33 20.48 -7.29
C THR A 169 28.35 19.46 -6.82
N THR A 170 28.08 18.15 -6.90
CA THR A 170 29.05 17.12 -6.49
C THR A 170 30.23 17.04 -7.46
N GLU A 171 29.98 17.21 -8.77
CA GLU A 171 31.02 17.30 -9.81
C GLU A 171 31.86 18.57 -9.62
N GLN A 172 31.25 19.72 -9.33
CA GLN A 172 31.99 20.95 -9.02
C GLN A 172 32.82 20.86 -7.73
N ILE A 173 32.38 20.11 -6.72
CA ILE A 173 33.17 19.87 -5.51
C ILE A 173 34.37 18.97 -5.83
N ALA A 174 34.21 17.96 -6.69
CA ALA A 174 35.32 17.10 -7.13
C ALA A 174 36.34 17.87 -8.00
N ASP A 175 35.90 18.78 -8.86
CA ASP A 175 36.78 19.61 -9.69
C ASP A 175 37.48 20.73 -8.91
N ASN A 176 36.90 21.19 -7.80
CA ASN A 176 37.55 22.14 -6.88
C ASN A 176 38.44 21.46 -5.82
N LEU A 177 38.55 20.12 -5.83
CA LEU A 177 39.41 19.34 -4.93
C LEU A 177 40.49 18.59 -5.72
N SER A 178 41.50 19.34 -6.19
CA SER A 178 42.85 18.81 -6.40
C SER A 178 43.88 19.94 -6.23
N PRO A 179 45.12 19.72 -5.73
CA PRO A 179 45.76 18.49 -5.26
C PRO A 179 46.58 18.72 -3.95
N GLU A 180 45.97 19.01 -2.80
CA GLU A 180 46.71 19.03 -1.53
C GLU A 180 45.95 18.25 -0.46
N ASN A 181 46.09 16.93 -0.49
CA ASN A 181 46.11 16.01 0.66
C ASN A 181 46.05 14.57 0.15
N ASN A 182 47.19 14.12 -0.36
CA ASN A 182 47.46 12.69 -0.57
C ASN A 182 47.61 12.01 0.80
N THR A 183 46.52 11.53 1.39
CA THR A 183 46.60 10.41 2.33
C THR A 183 45.45 9.43 2.12
N THR A 184 45.85 8.21 1.77
CA THR A 184 45.10 6.94 1.87
C THR A 184 43.93 6.71 0.92
N ARG A 185 44.22 6.58 -0.39
CA ARG A 185 43.51 5.62 -1.25
C ARG A 185 44.15 4.24 -1.08
N PHE A 186 43.48 3.33 -0.36
CA PHE A 186 43.82 1.91 -0.38
C PHE A 186 43.34 1.31 -1.71
N GLU A 187 44.24 1.21 -2.68
CA GLU A 187 44.00 0.41 -3.90
C GLU A 187 44.24 -1.07 -3.60
N PHE A 188 43.17 -1.86 -3.56
CA PHE A 188 43.29 -3.31 -3.64
C PHE A 188 43.71 -3.69 -5.07
N LYS A 189 45.00 -3.94 -5.28
CA LYS A 189 45.48 -4.67 -6.46
C LYS A 189 45.08 -6.13 -6.32
N ALA A 190 44.01 -6.52 -7.02
CA ALA A 190 43.70 -7.92 -7.24
C ALA A 190 44.83 -8.55 -8.07
N LYS A 191 45.58 -9.46 -7.44
CA LYS A 191 46.62 -10.27 -8.10
C LYS A 191 45.89 -11.33 -8.92
N LYS A 192 46.01 -11.27 -10.26
CA LYS A 192 45.66 -12.40 -11.12
C LYS A 192 46.66 -13.53 -10.89
N THR A 193 46.15 -14.68 -10.46
CA THR A 193 46.71 -16.02 -10.67
C THR A 193 45.55 -16.94 -10.97
#